data_AF-A0A3Q2HZ45-F1
#
_entry.id   AF-A0A3Q2HZ45-F1
#
_cell.length_a   1.000
_cell.length_b   1.000
_cell.length_c   1.000
_cell.angle_alpha   90.00
_cell.angle_beta   90.00
_cell.angle_gamma   90.00
#
_symmetry.space_group_name_H-M   'P 1'
#
loop_
_entity.id
_entity.type
_entity.pdbx_description
1 polymer ?
#
loop_
_entity_poly.entity_id
_entity_poly.type
_entity_poly.pdbx_seq_one_letter_code
_entity_poly.pdbx_strand_id
1 'polypeptide(L)'
;MAVDLGDHRSGFQHSEVVVFINEEVLSNGGGPDFYLTFCSRPWNEIENELRSILADPQVPFPLKRACAWSALALSVRVAARQREQQARRVRQLQEQVEERETVVWALASQLQQLRAEREKMVSQLRCARDDLRRVLEEREVLRGQLLQPKRLPQEVARRSREPTTSGTDEAPGTASAAEEAPETASAAEEAPGTASAAEEAPGTAPSVVEKGLT
;
A
#
# COMPACT_ATOMS: atom_id res chain seq x y z
N MET A 1 0.41 47.16 -22.13
CA MET A 1 -0.18 45.83 -22.41
C MET A 1 0.05 44.96 -21.18
N ALA A 2 -1.01 44.40 -20.62
CA ALA A 2 -1.02 43.63 -19.38
C ALA A 2 -1.08 42.11 -19.60
N VAL A 3 -1.48 41.65 -20.78
CA VAL A 3 -1.60 40.23 -21.15
C VAL A 3 -1.36 40.08 -22.66
N ASP A 4 -0.64 39.04 -23.08
CA ASP A 4 -0.57 38.65 -24.49
C ASP A 4 -1.83 37.85 -24.88
N LEU A 5 -2.50 38.27 -25.96
CA LEU A 5 -3.70 37.62 -26.51
C LEU A 5 -3.42 36.20 -27.03
N GLY A 6 -2.16 35.87 -27.36
CA GLY A 6 -1.72 34.51 -27.70
C GLY A 6 -1.42 33.61 -26.51
N ASP A 7 -1.37 34.15 -25.29
CA ASP A 7 -1.02 33.40 -24.07
C ASP A 7 -2.20 32.58 -23.55
N HIS A 8 -2.38 31.41 -24.14
CA HIS A 8 -3.26 30.33 -23.66
C HIS A 8 -2.96 29.85 -22.22
N ARG A 9 -1.87 30.34 -21.59
CA ARG A 9 -1.49 30.07 -20.19
C ARG A 9 -1.67 31.30 -19.28
N SER A 10 -2.28 32.37 -19.79
CA SER A 10 -2.64 33.58 -19.03
C SER A 10 -3.75 33.34 -18.00
N GLY A 11 -4.54 32.27 -18.16
CA GLY A 11 -5.63 31.91 -17.26
C GLY A 11 -6.98 32.58 -17.53
N PHE A 12 -7.03 33.54 -18.46
CA PHE A 12 -8.28 34.16 -18.91
C PHE A 12 -9.02 33.26 -19.91
N GLN A 13 -10.34 33.17 -19.77
CA GLN A 13 -11.22 32.37 -20.64
C GLN A 13 -11.90 33.21 -21.75
N HIS A 14 -11.90 34.52 -21.60
CA HIS A 14 -12.63 35.48 -22.44
C HIS A 14 -11.64 36.52 -22.97
N SER A 15 -11.51 36.62 -24.30
CA SER A 15 -10.57 37.53 -24.95
C SER A 15 -10.99 38.99 -24.77
N GLU A 16 -12.28 39.25 -24.58
CA GLU A 16 -12.87 40.55 -24.29
C GLU A 16 -12.34 41.14 -22.99
N VAL A 17 -12.17 40.29 -21.95
CA VAL A 17 -11.57 40.68 -20.67
C VAL A 17 -10.08 40.98 -20.85
N VAL A 18 -9.38 40.22 -21.70
CA VAL A 18 -7.97 40.43 -22.01
C VAL A 18 -7.75 41.74 -22.77
N VAL A 19 -8.63 42.08 -23.74
CA VAL A 19 -8.62 43.36 -24.44
C VAL A 19 -8.89 44.51 -23.48
N PHE A 20 -9.94 44.43 -22.66
CA PHE A 20 -10.28 45.48 -21.69
C PHE A 20 -9.14 45.79 -20.70
N ILE A 21 -8.50 44.75 -20.13
CA ILE A 21 -7.36 44.95 -19.21
C ILE A 21 -6.14 45.54 -19.95
N ASN A 22 -5.91 45.14 -21.21
CA ASN A 22 -4.86 45.73 -22.05
C ASN A 22 -5.12 47.22 -22.34
N GLU A 23 -6.36 47.60 -22.67
CA GLU A 23 -6.78 48.97 -22.91
C GLU A 23 -6.65 49.83 -21.64
N GLU A 24 -7.19 49.39 -20.51
CA GLU A 24 -7.06 50.09 -19.22
C GLU A 24 -5.59 50.34 -18.84
N VAL A 25 -4.71 49.34 -19.01
CA VAL A 25 -3.29 49.52 -18.71
C VAL A 25 -2.63 50.53 -19.67
N LEU A 26 -2.95 50.50 -20.97
CA LEU A 26 -2.43 51.47 -21.94
C LEU A 26 -2.96 52.90 -21.68
N SER A 27 -4.27 53.08 -21.44
CA SER A 27 -4.89 54.37 -21.15
C SER A 27 -4.36 55.02 -19.86
N ASN A 28 -3.85 54.22 -18.92
CA ASN A 28 -3.23 54.70 -17.69
C ASN A 28 -1.69 54.86 -17.78
N GLY A 29 -1.11 54.77 -18.98
CA GLY A 29 0.33 54.97 -19.23
C GLY A 29 1.20 53.73 -19.00
N GLY A 30 0.61 52.55 -18.83
CA GLY A 30 1.32 51.29 -18.62
C GLY A 30 1.85 50.66 -19.91
N GLY A 31 3.18 50.57 -20.00
CA GLY A 31 3.88 49.90 -21.10
C GLY A 31 3.60 48.38 -21.20
N PRO A 32 4.13 47.71 -22.24
CA PRO A 32 4.11 46.24 -22.32
C PRO A 32 5.12 45.59 -21.36
N ASP A 33 6.19 46.31 -21.02
CA ASP A 33 7.37 45.76 -20.34
C ASP A 33 7.06 45.22 -18.95
N PHE A 34 6.09 45.81 -18.24
CA PHE A 34 5.67 45.35 -16.91
C PHE A 34 5.19 43.89 -16.95
N TYR A 35 4.26 43.54 -17.84
CA TYR A 35 3.82 42.14 -17.93
C TYR A 35 4.97 41.21 -18.32
N LEU A 36 5.80 41.61 -19.28
CA LEU A 36 6.87 40.78 -19.82
C LEU A 36 8.03 40.53 -18.83
N THR A 37 8.39 41.53 -18.01
CA THR A 37 9.45 41.43 -16.99
C THR A 37 9.04 40.58 -15.79
N PHE A 38 7.79 40.68 -15.33
CA PHE A 38 7.28 39.88 -14.22
C PHE A 38 6.75 38.50 -14.65
N CYS A 39 6.48 38.30 -15.94
CA CYS A 39 5.96 37.06 -16.52
C CYS A 39 6.74 35.78 -16.15
N SER A 40 8.05 35.89 -15.94
CA SER A 40 8.98 34.80 -15.62
C SER A 40 9.30 34.67 -14.13
N ARG A 41 8.98 35.67 -13.30
CA ARG A 41 9.32 35.72 -11.87
C ARG A 41 8.29 34.99 -11.01
N PRO A 42 8.67 34.52 -9.81
CA PRO A 42 7.73 33.97 -8.83
C PRO A 42 6.92 35.09 -8.15
N TRP A 43 5.69 34.79 -7.73
CA TRP A 43 4.72 35.80 -7.28
C TRP A 43 5.22 36.68 -6.11
N ASN A 44 5.99 36.11 -5.18
CA ASN A 44 6.58 36.85 -4.05
C ASN A 44 7.52 37.99 -4.47
N GLU A 45 8.21 37.88 -5.61
CA GLU A 45 9.03 38.98 -6.14
C GLU A 45 8.16 40.08 -6.75
N ILE A 46 7.13 39.66 -7.50
CA ILE A 46 6.14 40.56 -8.13
C ILE A 46 5.41 41.38 -7.06
N GLU A 47 4.96 40.73 -5.98
CA GLU A 47 4.23 41.38 -4.87
C GLU A 47 5.11 42.38 -4.10
N ASN A 48 6.39 42.07 -3.90
CA ASN A 48 7.34 43.01 -3.26
C ASN A 48 7.63 44.24 -4.15
N GLU A 49 7.75 44.07 -5.47
CA GLU A 49 8.00 45.18 -6.39
C GLU A 49 6.73 46.02 -6.65
N LEU A 50 5.54 45.40 -6.64
CA LEU A 50 4.27 46.12 -6.57
C LEU A 50 4.16 46.96 -5.29
N ARG A 51 4.58 46.40 -4.14
CA ARG A 51 4.53 47.10 -2.85
C ARG A 51 5.42 48.34 -2.84
N SER A 52 6.60 48.33 -3.44
CA SER A 52 7.46 49.53 -3.52
C SER A 52 6.85 50.61 -4.42
N ILE A 53 6.34 50.25 -5.60
CA ILE A 53 5.65 51.17 -6.53
C ILE A 53 4.40 51.81 -5.89
N LEU A 54 3.63 51.04 -5.11
CA LEU A 54 2.46 51.54 -4.41
C LEU A 54 2.82 52.44 -3.21
N ALA A 55 3.93 52.16 -2.51
CA ALA A 55 4.39 52.94 -1.37
C ALA A 55 5.01 54.29 -1.75
N ASP A 56 5.63 54.42 -2.92
CA ASP A 56 6.24 55.68 -3.37
C ASP A 56 5.17 56.78 -3.65
N PRO A 57 5.16 57.92 -2.95
CA PRO A 57 4.23 59.02 -3.22
C PRO A 57 4.49 59.75 -4.55
N GLN A 58 5.67 59.59 -5.17
CA GLN A 58 6.01 60.25 -6.44
C GLN A 58 5.35 59.58 -7.66
N VAL A 59 4.99 58.30 -7.57
CA VAL A 59 4.36 57.56 -8.69
C VAL A 59 2.92 58.07 -8.92
N PRO A 60 2.60 58.61 -10.11
CA PRO A 60 1.26 59.09 -10.44
C PRO A 60 0.17 58.03 -10.28
N PHE A 61 -1.02 58.44 -9.84
CA PHE A 61 -2.17 57.56 -9.65
C PHE A 61 -2.54 56.68 -10.88
N PRO A 62 -2.50 57.18 -12.13
CA PRO A 62 -2.72 56.32 -13.30
C PRO A 62 -1.73 55.16 -13.38
N LEU A 63 -0.42 55.41 -13.15
CA LEU A 63 0.58 54.35 -13.16
C LEU A 63 0.34 53.31 -12.05
N LYS A 64 -0.14 53.73 -10.87
CA LYS A 64 -0.58 52.78 -9.82
C LYS A 64 -1.78 51.93 -10.26
N ARG A 65 -2.75 52.50 -10.99
CA ARG A 65 -3.87 51.77 -11.60
C ARG A 65 -3.41 50.79 -12.69
N ALA A 66 -2.46 51.19 -13.54
CA ALA A 66 -1.86 50.31 -14.55
C ALA A 66 -1.11 49.13 -13.91
N CYS A 67 -0.36 49.37 -12.83
CA CYS A 67 0.31 48.32 -12.06
C CYS A 67 -0.71 47.38 -11.38
N ALA A 68 -1.82 47.89 -10.83
CA ALA A 68 -2.85 47.07 -10.21
C ALA A 68 -3.56 46.12 -11.20
N TRP A 69 -3.90 46.61 -12.41
CA TRP A 69 -4.44 45.76 -13.48
C TRP A 69 -3.42 44.72 -13.97
N SER A 70 -2.15 45.10 -14.07
CA SER A 70 -1.07 44.19 -14.45
C SER A 70 -0.78 43.13 -13.38
N ALA A 71 -0.92 43.48 -12.10
CA ALA A 71 -0.85 42.55 -10.97
C ALA A 71 -1.99 41.52 -11.02
N LEU A 72 -3.22 41.98 -11.31
CA LEU A 72 -4.38 41.11 -11.51
C LEU A 72 -4.12 40.11 -12.63
N ALA A 73 -3.64 40.57 -13.80
CA ALA A 73 -3.25 39.71 -14.92
C ALA A 73 -2.20 38.65 -14.55
N LEU A 74 -1.13 39.05 -13.84
CA LEU A 74 -0.08 38.14 -13.40
C LEU A 74 -0.60 37.13 -12.36
N SER A 75 -1.46 37.55 -11.43
CA SER A 75 -2.02 36.66 -10.40
C SER A 75 -2.93 35.57 -11.00
N VAL A 76 -3.78 35.92 -11.98
CA VAL A 76 -4.62 34.97 -12.72
C VAL A 76 -3.77 33.94 -13.47
N ARG A 77 -2.68 34.37 -14.12
CA ARG A 77 -1.70 33.50 -14.80
C ARG A 77 -0.97 32.56 -13.83
N VAL A 78 -0.56 33.04 -12.66
CA VAL A 78 0.06 32.20 -11.62
C VAL A 78 -0.93 31.16 -11.09
N ALA A 79 -2.16 31.57 -10.75
CA ALA A 79 -3.20 30.66 -10.27
C ALA A 79 -3.60 29.61 -11.33
N ALA A 80 -3.67 29.97 -12.61
CA ALA A 80 -3.91 29.04 -13.69
C ALA A 80 -2.79 28.00 -13.85
N ARG A 81 -1.52 28.44 -13.79
CA ARG A 81 -0.35 27.54 -13.80
C ARG A 81 -0.34 26.60 -12.59
N GLN A 82 -0.69 27.09 -11.41
CA GLN A 82 -0.77 26.27 -10.19
C GLN A 82 -1.85 25.18 -10.31
N ARG A 83 -3.04 25.55 -10.80
CA ARG A 83 -4.13 24.59 -11.09
C ARG A 83 -3.72 23.56 -12.15
N GLU A 84 -3.04 23.99 -13.21
CA GLU A 84 -2.51 23.10 -14.26
C GLU A 84 -1.50 22.09 -13.67
N GLN A 85 -0.56 22.55 -12.85
CA GLN A 85 0.42 21.69 -12.17
C GLN A 85 -0.24 20.70 -11.20
N GLN A 86 -1.23 21.16 -10.41
CA GLN A 86 -2.01 20.31 -9.52
C GLN A 86 -2.77 19.23 -10.31
N ALA A 87 -3.46 19.59 -11.39
CA ALA A 87 -4.18 18.64 -12.24
C ALA A 87 -3.24 17.59 -12.88
N ARG A 88 -2.05 18.00 -13.36
CA ARG A 88 -1.02 17.08 -13.86
C ARG A 88 -0.53 16.11 -12.77
N ARG A 89 -0.26 16.62 -11.55
CA ARG A 89 0.19 15.78 -10.42
C ARG A 89 -0.90 14.82 -9.94
N VAL A 90 -2.17 15.23 -9.96
CA VAL A 90 -3.29 14.33 -9.63
C VAL A 90 -3.40 13.20 -10.66
N ARG A 91 -3.30 13.47 -11.96
CA ARG A 91 -3.31 12.43 -13.01
C ARG A 91 -2.17 11.43 -12.84
N GLN A 92 -0.94 11.91 -12.61
CA GLN A 92 0.23 11.05 -12.35
C GLN A 92 0.09 10.17 -11.10
N LEU A 93 -0.68 10.61 -10.11
CA LEU A 93 -1.00 9.82 -8.92
C LEU A 93 -2.14 8.82 -9.19
N GLN A 94 -3.11 9.16 -10.03
CA GLN A 94 -4.18 8.26 -10.47
C GLN A 94 -3.61 7.12 -11.33
N GLU A 95 -2.77 7.44 -12.31
CA GLU A 95 -2.02 6.50 -13.15
C GLU A 95 -1.25 5.48 -12.27
N GLN A 96 -0.50 5.95 -11.27
CA GLN A 96 0.22 5.07 -10.31
C GLN A 96 -0.69 4.25 -9.39
N VAL A 97 -1.92 4.69 -9.12
CA VAL A 97 -2.89 3.91 -8.34
C VAL A 97 -3.50 2.81 -9.21
N GLU A 98 -3.92 3.14 -10.43
CA GLU A 98 -4.43 2.18 -11.42
C GLU A 98 -3.38 1.08 -11.72
N GLU A 99 -2.12 1.45 -11.94
CA GLU A 99 -1.01 0.49 -12.08
C GLU A 99 -0.92 -0.47 -10.87
N ARG A 100 -0.89 0.07 -9.64
CA ARG A 100 -0.79 -0.73 -8.41
C ARG A 100 -2.01 -1.61 -8.20
N GLU A 101 -3.21 -1.12 -8.51
CA GLU A 101 -4.44 -1.90 -8.44
C GLU A 101 -4.38 -3.10 -9.39
N THR A 102 -3.94 -2.93 -10.65
CA THR A 102 -3.82 -4.09 -11.58
C THR A 102 -2.85 -5.17 -11.04
N VAL A 103 -1.74 -4.77 -10.43
CA VAL A 103 -0.79 -5.70 -9.80
C VAL A 103 -1.41 -6.40 -8.59
N VAL A 104 -2.14 -5.67 -7.73
CA VAL A 104 -2.85 -6.23 -6.57
C VAL A 104 -3.94 -7.22 -7.01
N TRP A 105 -4.72 -6.91 -8.04
CA TRP A 105 -5.73 -7.82 -8.62
C TRP A 105 -5.10 -9.09 -9.23
N ALA A 106 -3.96 -8.95 -9.93
CA ALA A 106 -3.21 -10.08 -10.48
C ALA A 106 -2.63 -11.00 -9.38
N LEU A 107 -2.15 -10.43 -8.28
CA LEU A 107 -1.68 -11.20 -7.11
C LEU A 107 -2.84 -11.85 -6.34
N ALA A 108 -3.98 -11.15 -6.19
CA ALA A 108 -5.17 -11.68 -5.53
C ALA A 108 -5.74 -12.91 -6.27
N SER A 109 -5.80 -12.86 -7.61
CA SER A 109 -6.27 -13.99 -8.42
C SER A 109 -5.30 -15.19 -8.38
N GLN A 110 -3.97 -14.96 -8.40
CA GLN A 110 -2.97 -16.01 -8.19
C GLN A 110 -3.11 -16.67 -6.81
N LEU A 111 -3.27 -15.88 -5.74
CA LEU A 111 -3.49 -16.41 -4.39
C LEU A 111 -4.81 -17.20 -4.28
N GLN A 112 -5.86 -16.81 -5.02
CA GLN A 112 -7.11 -17.56 -5.09
C GLN A 112 -6.95 -18.89 -5.84
N GLN A 113 -6.21 -18.91 -6.95
CA GLN A 113 -5.90 -20.14 -7.68
C GLN A 113 -5.10 -21.13 -6.81
N LEU A 114 -4.01 -20.66 -6.17
CA LEU A 114 -3.19 -21.51 -5.29
C LEU A 114 -3.96 -22.09 -4.10
N ARG A 115 -4.97 -21.36 -3.59
CA ARG A 115 -5.90 -21.87 -2.55
C ARG A 115 -6.78 -22.99 -3.10
N ALA A 116 -7.39 -22.82 -4.27
CA ALA A 116 -8.22 -23.84 -4.90
C ALA A 116 -7.41 -25.11 -5.28
N GLU A 117 -6.18 -24.94 -5.77
CA GLU A 117 -5.25 -26.04 -6.04
C GLU A 117 -4.89 -26.81 -4.75
N ARG A 118 -4.54 -26.09 -3.67
CA ARG A 118 -4.30 -26.67 -2.35
C ARG A 118 -5.51 -27.45 -1.83
N GLU A 119 -6.72 -26.90 -1.93
CA GLU A 119 -7.95 -27.55 -1.48
C GLU A 119 -8.26 -28.82 -2.28
N LYS A 120 -8.01 -28.82 -3.60
CA LYS A 120 -8.09 -30.01 -4.46
C LYS A 120 -7.09 -31.09 -4.03
N MET A 121 -5.82 -30.72 -3.82
CA MET A 121 -4.78 -31.66 -3.37
C MET A 121 -5.08 -32.23 -1.97
N VAL A 122 -5.53 -31.40 -1.02
CA VAL A 122 -5.95 -31.83 0.32
C VAL A 122 -7.15 -32.78 0.24
N SER A 123 -8.09 -32.55 -0.67
CA SER A 123 -9.24 -33.44 -0.90
C SER A 123 -8.80 -34.79 -1.46
N GLN A 124 -7.91 -34.81 -2.46
CA GLN A 124 -7.33 -36.04 -3.00
C GLN A 124 -6.57 -36.85 -1.95
N LEU A 125 -5.76 -36.20 -1.10
CA LEU A 125 -5.04 -36.84 -0.01
C LEU A 125 -5.98 -37.43 1.07
N ARG A 126 -7.12 -36.78 1.34
CA ARG A 126 -8.16 -37.34 2.22
C ARG A 126 -8.76 -38.61 1.63
N CYS A 127 -9.20 -38.58 0.36
CA CYS A 127 -9.74 -39.77 -0.31
C CYS A 127 -8.74 -40.93 -0.31
N ALA A 128 -7.50 -40.70 -0.72
CA ALA A 128 -6.45 -41.73 -0.76
C ALA A 128 -6.15 -42.32 0.63
N ARG A 129 -6.15 -41.50 1.69
CA ARG A 129 -6.01 -41.97 3.09
C ARG A 129 -7.21 -42.83 3.51
N ASP A 130 -8.42 -42.42 3.14
CA ASP A 130 -9.65 -43.09 3.57
C ASP A 130 -9.90 -44.39 2.79
N ASP A 131 -9.42 -44.50 1.55
CA ASP A 131 -9.34 -45.75 0.79
C ASP A 131 -8.24 -46.68 1.33
N LEU A 132 -7.04 -46.18 1.65
CA LEU A 132 -5.99 -46.97 2.33
C LEU A 132 -6.48 -47.52 3.68
N ARG A 133 -7.24 -46.73 4.43
CA ARG A 133 -7.88 -47.17 5.67
C ARG A 133 -8.85 -48.33 5.40
N ARG A 134 -9.69 -48.25 4.37
CA ARG A 134 -10.62 -49.34 4.00
C ARG A 134 -9.87 -50.64 3.68
N VAL A 135 -8.79 -50.56 2.92
CA VAL A 135 -7.95 -51.73 2.58
C VAL A 135 -7.28 -52.34 3.83
N LEU A 136 -6.91 -51.53 4.83
CA LEU A 136 -6.41 -52.03 6.11
C LEU A 136 -7.50 -52.72 6.95
N GLU A 137 -8.71 -52.16 6.98
CA GLU A 137 -9.88 -52.76 7.65
C GLU A 137 -10.28 -54.10 6.97
N GLU A 138 -10.33 -54.13 5.64
CA GLU A 138 -10.53 -55.36 4.84
C GLU A 138 -9.44 -56.42 5.11
N ARG A 139 -8.16 -56.01 5.18
CA ARG A 139 -7.04 -56.90 5.49
C ARG A 139 -7.17 -57.55 6.87
N GLU A 140 -7.54 -56.80 7.91
CA GLU A 140 -7.72 -57.37 9.25
C GLU A 140 -9.00 -58.25 9.33
N VAL A 141 -10.05 -57.94 8.57
CA VAL A 141 -11.21 -58.85 8.42
C VAL A 141 -10.81 -60.18 7.77
N LEU A 142 -10.05 -60.16 6.67
CA LEU A 142 -9.54 -61.37 6.00
C LEU A 142 -8.59 -62.16 6.90
N ARG A 143 -7.71 -61.47 7.64
CA ARG A 143 -6.84 -62.08 8.66
C ARG A 143 -7.65 -62.74 9.77
N GLY A 144 -8.73 -62.10 10.24
CA GLY A 144 -9.67 -62.66 11.21
C GLY A 144 -10.37 -63.92 10.70
N GLN A 145 -10.73 -63.97 9.41
CA GLN A 145 -11.29 -65.17 8.77
C GLN A 145 -10.26 -66.31 8.68
N LEU A 146 -9.02 -66.02 8.27
CA LEU A 146 -7.92 -67.01 8.22
C LEU A 146 -7.53 -67.54 9.60
N LEU A 147 -7.69 -66.74 10.65
CA LEU A 147 -7.46 -67.11 12.05
C LEU A 147 -8.66 -67.76 12.72
N GLN A 148 -9.81 -67.93 12.04
CA GLN A 148 -10.89 -68.74 12.60
C GLN A 148 -10.43 -70.20 12.71
N PRO A 149 -10.43 -70.82 13.91
CA PRO A 149 -10.25 -72.26 14.00
C PRO A 149 -11.40 -72.92 13.26
N LYS A 150 -11.08 -73.77 12.28
CA LYS A 150 -12.04 -74.48 11.44
C LYS A 150 -12.87 -75.47 12.27
N ARG A 151 -13.88 -74.96 12.98
CA ARG A 151 -14.89 -75.72 13.75
C ARG A 151 -15.79 -76.51 12.80
N LEU A 152 -15.20 -77.56 12.24
CA LEU A 152 -15.93 -78.80 11.98
C LEU A 152 -16.58 -79.26 13.31
N PRO A 153 -17.75 -79.91 13.29
CA PRO A 153 -18.35 -80.47 14.50
C PRO A 153 -17.51 -81.62 15.08
N GLN A 154 -16.46 -81.29 15.84
CA GLN A 154 -15.68 -82.26 16.63
C GLN A 154 -16.41 -82.60 17.93
N GLU A 155 -17.64 -83.06 17.79
CA GLU A 155 -18.37 -83.73 18.86
C GLU A 155 -17.89 -85.19 18.95
N VAL A 156 -17.88 -85.76 20.16
CA VAL A 156 -17.44 -87.15 20.46
C VAL A 156 -15.96 -87.47 20.15
N ALA A 157 -15.02 -86.88 20.90
CA ALA A 157 -13.67 -87.47 21.07
C ALA A 157 -12.89 -87.12 22.37
N ARG A 158 -13.48 -86.48 23.39
CA ARG A 158 -12.80 -86.23 24.69
C ARG A 158 -13.66 -86.55 25.93
N ARG A 159 -14.31 -87.72 25.93
CA ARG A 159 -14.88 -88.32 27.13
C ARG A 159 -13.93 -89.35 27.75
N SER A 160 -12.87 -88.89 28.41
CA SER A 160 -12.14 -89.67 29.43
C SER A 160 -11.12 -88.85 30.22
N ARG A 161 -11.19 -89.00 31.55
CA ARG A 161 -10.08 -88.93 32.52
C ARG A 161 -9.50 -87.55 32.92
N GLU A 162 -10.30 -86.86 33.73
CA GLU A 162 -9.90 -86.29 35.04
C GLU A 162 -9.04 -87.26 35.91
N PRO A 163 -8.45 -86.80 37.05
CA PRO A 163 -8.02 -85.45 37.44
C PRO A 163 -6.60 -85.46 38.10
N THR A 164 -6.28 -84.42 38.90
CA THR A 164 -5.23 -84.38 39.96
C THR A 164 -3.74 -84.41 39.50
N THR A 165 -2.77 -83.75 40.18
CA THR A 165 -2.79 -83.05 41.49
C THR A 165 -1.74 -81.91 41.53
N SER A 166 -2.01 -80.90 42.37
CA SER A 166 -1.06 -80.07 43.17
C SER A 166 0.27 -79.54 42.57
N GLY A 167 0.47 -78.23 42.67
CA GLY A 167 1.78 -77.59 42.51
C GLY A 167 1.71 -76.07 42.70
N THR A 168 2.25 -75.62 43.83
CA THR A 168 2.69 -74.25 44.17
C THR A 168 3.60 -73.62 43.08
N ASP A 169 3.80 -72.30 42.97
CA ASP A 169 3.87 -71.26 44.02
C ASP A 169 3.30 -69.86 43.60
N GLU A 170 3.48 -68.89 44.50
CA GLU A 170 2.98 -67.49 44.53
C GLU A 170 3.01 -66.63 43.25
N ALA A 171 2.08 -65.66 43.23
CA ALA A 171 2.29 -64.35 42.60
C ALA A 171 1.50 -63.22 43.31
N PRO A 172 2.15 -62.40 44.17
CA PRO A 172 1.68 -61.03 44.43
C PRO A 172 1.94 -60.13 43.20
N GLY A 173 1.38 -58.93 43.07
CA GLY A 173 0.51 -58.23 44.04
C GLY A 173 0.87 -56.74 44.21
N THR A 174 1.11 -56.02 43.11
CA THR A 174 1.33 -54.56 43.06
C THR A 174 0.66 -54.02 41.79
N ALA A 175 -0.27 -53.07 41.88
CA ALA A 175 -0.06 -51.63 42.09
C ALA A 175 0.61 -50.97 40.85
N SER A 176 0.14 -49.90 40.20
CA SER A 176 -0.87 -48.84 40.44
C SER A 176 -0.15 -47.49 40.36
N ALA A 177 -0.58 -46.62 39.43
CA ALA A 177 -0.05 -45.27 39.21
C ALA A 177 1.46 -45.25 38.82
N ALA A 178 2.11 -44.11 38.52
CA ALA A 178 1.65 -42.73 38.39
C ALA A 178 2.49 -41.98 37.34
N GLU A 179 1.90 -40.96 36.69
CA GLU A 179 2.61 -39.78 36.14
C GLU A 179 3.70 -40.08 35.07
N GLU A 180 4.44 -39.14 34.47
CA GLU A 180 4.58 -37.68 34.66
C GLU A 180 4.82 -36.96 33.30
N ALA A 181 4.75 -35.62 33.27
CA ALA A 181 5.28 -34.79 32.17
C ALA A 181 6.79 -34.52 32.39
N PRO A 182 7.55 -34.11 31.35
CA PRO A 182 7.87 -32.67 31.14
C PRO A 182 7.64 -32.24 29.67
N GLU A 183 7.41 -30.99 29.28
CA GLU A 183 8.01 -29.65 29.59
C GLU A 183 9.31 -29.27 28.83
N THR A 184 9.18 -28.26 27.94
CA THR A 184 10.24 -27.32 27.46
C THR A 184 11.42 -27.92 26.63
N ALA A 185 12.32 -27.18 25.95
CA ALA A 185 12.54 -25.73 25.74
C ALA A 185 13.14 -25.50 24.30
N SER A 186 12.83 -24.41 23.57
CA SER A 186 13.52 -23.09 23.51
C SER A 186 14.64 -22.90 22.44
N ALA A 187 14.38 -22.03 21.44
CA ALA A 187 15.30 -21.15 20.69
C ALA A 187 14.42 -20.17 19.84
N ALA A 188 14.57 -18.84 19.76
CA ALA A 188 15.74 -17.94 19.60
C ALA A 188 16.26 -17.93 18.13
N GLU A 189 16.35 -16.82 17.37
CA GLU A 189 15.89 -15.41 17.54
C GLU A 189 15.13 -14.97 16.23
N GLU A 190 14.92 -13.72 15.75
CA GLU A 190 15.38 -12.34 16.02
C GLU A 190 14.33 -11.33 15.42
N ALA A 191 14.58 -10.01 15.44
CA ALA A 191 13.82 -8.96 14.72
C ALA A 191 14.78 -7.80 14.33
N PRO A 192 14.57 -7.04 13.23
CA PRO A 192 13.46 -6.07 13.05
C PRO A 192 12.85 -6.08 11.62
N GLY A 193 11.88 -5.25 11.21
CA GLY A 193 11.13 -4.20 11.92
C GLY A 193 11.29 -2.81 11.26
N THR A 194 10.28 -2.34 10.50
CA THR A 194 10.10 -0.91 10.19
C THR A 194 8.71 -0.59 9.62
N ALA A 195 8.06 0.38 10.24
CA ALA A 195 6.96 1.22 9.75
C ALA A 195 7.25 2.63 10.32
N SER A 196 6.78 3.77 9.88
CA SER A 196 6.01 4.27 8.73
C SER A 196 5.53 5.66 9.20
N ALA A 197 5.75 6.74 8.44
CA ALA A 197 5.31 8.12 8.74
C ALA A 197 5.91 8.77 10.03
N ALA A 198 5.98 10.09 10.20
CA ALA A 198 5.37 11.20 9.45
C ALA A 198 6.27 12.47 9.37
N GLU A 199 5.64 13.61 9.06
CA GLU A 199 6.08 15.02 8.94
C GLU A 199 7.18 15.50 9.92
N GLU A 200 8.01 16.52 9.63
CA GLU A 200 7.62 17.92 9.34
C GLU A 200 8.56 18.68 8.37
N ALA A 201 8.36 20.00 8.20
CA ALA A 201 8.90 20.82 7.12
C ALA A 201 9.87 21.96 7.62
N PRO A 202 10.23 23.04 6.88
CA PRO A 202 11.65 23.41 6.74
C PRO A 202 12.08 24.70 7.47
N GLY A 203 13.38 24.85 7.75
CA GLY A 203 13.94 26.04 8.39
C GLY A 203 15.33 26.48 7.89
N THR A 204 15.40 27.76 7.51
CA THR A 204 16.60 28.63 7.47
C THR A 204 17.67 28.37 6.38
N ALA A 205 18.15 29.46 5.78
CA ALA A 205 19.15 29.49 4.71
C ALA A 205 20.55 29.89 5.21
N PRO A 206 21.64 29.52 4.48
CA PRO A 206 22.96 30.09 4.72
C PRO A 206 23.06 31.51 4.14
N SER A 207 23.78 32.40 4.84
CA SER A 207 24.10 33.74 4.34
C SER A 207 25.45 33.79 3.63
N VAL A 208 25.54 34.73 2.66
CA VAL A 208 26.74 35.45 2.19
C VAL A 208 27.64 35.82 3.40
N VAL A 209 28.97 35.94 3.38
CA VAL A 209 29.96 36.60 2.48
C VAL A 209 31.29 35.78 2.64
N GLU A 210 32.31 35.74 1.77
CA GLU A 210 33.13 36.85 1.26
C GLU A 210 34.07 36.46 0.11
N LYS A 211 34.44 37.43 -0.74
CA LYS A 211 35.55 37.34 -1.69
C LYS A 211 36.72 38.18 -1.18
N GLY A 212 37.83 37.54 -0.82
CA GLY A 212 39.09 38.24 -0.58
C GLY A 212 39.64 38.83 -1.88
N LEU A 213 40.22 40.03 -1.81
CA LEU A 213 40.75 40.78 -2.94
C LEU A 213 42.26 41.04 -2.77
N THR A 214 43.08 40.45 -3.63
CA THR A 214 44.44 40.88 -4.04
C THR A 214 44.80 40.17 -5.33
#